data_AF-A0A9X3YGQ0-F1
#
_entry.id   AF-A0A9X3YGQ0-F1
#
_cell.length_a   1.000
_cell.length_b   1.000
_cell.length_c   1.000
_cell.angle_alpha   90.00
_cell.angle_beta   90.00
_cell.angle_gamma   90.00
#
_symmetry.space_group_name_H-M   'P 1'
#
loop_
_entity.id
_entity.type
_entity.pdbx_description
1 polymer ?
#
loop_
_entity_poly.entity_id
_entity_poly.type
_entity_poly.pdbx_seq_one_letter_code
_entity_poly.pdbx_strand_id
1 'polypeptide(L)'
;VDRVLNARAPVNPQTAEQVFQAAEAVGYFAARLIGQRIRERRPTYRFGILLLATAQAFYASLAQAINDAAALHAGANLTCQFEYIVDRTPSAIVAQIEQLAVQCDGLAVVSFAHPLINATLKQIREAGVPVVALLSDIHEHAAEPYVGQDNHV
;
A
#
# COMPACT_ATOMS: atom_id res chain seq x y z
N VAL A 1 16.04 32.62 1.52
CA VAL A 1 14.69 32.32 2.04
C VAL A 1 13.61 32.60 1.00
N ASP A 2 13.58 33.79 0.38
CA ASP A 2 12.61 34.18 -0.68
C ASP A 2 12.55 33.24 -1.91
N ARG A 3 13.62 32.49 -2.16
CA ARG A 3 13.73 31.50 -3.26
C ARG A 3 12.88 30.25 -3.07
N VAL A 4 12.54 29.86 -1.84
CA VAL A 4 11.74 28.65 -1.54
C VAL A 4 10.24 28.96 -1.56
N LEU A 5 9.89 30.20 -1.26
CA LEU A 5 8.50 30.67 -1.18
C LEU A 5 7.87 30.87 -2.58
N ASN A 6 8.66 31.29 -3.57
CA ASN A 6 8.17 31.74 -4.88
C ASN A 6 8.38 30.76 -6.06
N ALA A 7 8.86 29.52 -5.81
CA ALA A 7 8.93 28.45 -6.82
C ALA A 7 9.66 28.80 -8.16
N ARG A 8 10.55 29.79 -8.18
CA ARG A 8 11.24 30.23 -9.41
C ARG A 8 12.40 29.32 -9.86
N ALA A 9 12.77 28.31 -9.07
CA ALA A 9 13.80 27.33 -9.45
C ALA A 9 13.59 25.99 -8.70
N PRO A 10 13.89 24.83 -9.31
CA PRO A 10 13.79 23.53 -8.63
C PRO A 10 14.81 23.45 -7.50
N VAL A 11 14.32 23.31 -6.26
CA VAL A 11 15.11 23.03 -5.06
C VAL A 11 15.13 21.53 -4.77
N ASN A 12 16.24 21.06 -4.21
CA ASN A 12 16.42 19.66 -3.80
C ASN A 12 15.29 19.24 -2.82
N PRO A 13 14.64 18.07 -3.03
CA PRO A 13 13.54 17.59 -2.18
C PRO A 13 13.91 17.53 -0.69
N GLN A 14 15.14 17.17 -0.34
CA GLN A 14 15.60 17.13 1.06
C GLN A 14 15.63 18.53 1.70
N THR A 15 16.03 19.55 0.94
CA THR A 15 16.02 20.95 1.39
C THR A 15 14.60 21.50 1.49
N ALA A 16 13.69 21.08 0.62
CA ALA A 16 12.29 21.46 0.69
C ALA A 16 11.61 20.94 1.97
N GLU A 17 11.87 19.68 2.35
CA GLU A 17 11.32 19.07 3.57
C GLU A 17 11.81 19.79 4.84
N GLN A 18 13.10 20.13 4.92
CA GLN A 18 13.67 20.88 6.05
C GLN A 18 13.08 22.29 6.19
N VAL A 19 12.87 22.98 5.06
CA VAL A 19 12.25 24.32 5.07
C VAL A 19 10.78 24.24 5.45
N PHE A 20 10.07 23.19 5.05
CA PHE A 20 8.69 22.95 5.48
C PHE A 20 8.59 22.76 6.99
N GLN A 21 9.41 21.88 7.59
CA GLN A 21 9.44 21.65 9.03
C GLN A 21 9.74 22.94 9.82
N ALA A 22 10.72 23.72 9.37
CA ALA A 22 11.04 25.00 9.98
C ALA A 22 9.90 26.03 9.85
N ALA A 23 9.20 26.07 8.71
CA ALA A 23 8.07 26.97 8.46
C ALA A 23 6.85 26.58 9.32
N GLU A 24 6.60 25.29 9.51
CA GLU A 24 5.52 24.79 10.36
C GLU A 24 5.79 25.12 11.84
N ALA A 25 7.03 24.92 12.31
CA ALA A 25 7.43 25.21 13.68
C ALA A 25 7.25 26.68 14.10
N VAL A 26 7.31 27.62 13.15
CA VAL A 26 7.11 29.06 13.40
C VAL A 26 5.68 29.54 13.07
N GLY A 27 4.76 28.63 12.74
CA GLY A 27 3.37 28.97 12.43
C GLY A 27 3.20 29.78 11.13
N TYR A 28 4.11 29.60 10.17
CA TYR A 28 4.08 30.37 8.93
C TYR A 28 2.87 30.00 8.08
N PHE A 29 2.06 30.99 7.71
CA PHE A 29 0.80 30.80 6.97
C PHE A 29 0.96 30.02 5.65
N ALA A 30 2.11 30.14 4.97
CA ALA A 30 2.37 29.42 3.73
C ALA A 30 2.94 28.01 3.93
N ALA A 31 3.18 27.54 5.17
CA ALA A 31 3.63 26.18 5.44
C ALA A 31 2.69 25.15 4.80
N ARG A 32 1.36 25.37 4.91
CA ARG A 32 0.35 24.49 4.30
C ARG A 32 0.49 24.36 2.77
N LEU A 33 0.83 25.45 2.08
CA LEU A 33 1.06 25.45 0.62
C LEU A 33 2.37 24.76 0.24
N ILE A 34 3.41 24.88 1.07
CA ILE A 34 4.69 24.19 0.89
C ILE A 34 4.48 22.67 1.06
N GLY A 35 3.76 22.26 2.11
CA GLY A 35 3.43 20.85 2.35
C GLY A 35 2.63 20.22 1.21
N GLN A 36 1.65 20.94 0.65
CA GLN A 36 0.89 20.48 -0.52
C GLN A 36 1.80 20.23 -1.73
N ARG A 37 2.70 21.16 -2.06
CA ARG A 37 3.63 21.02 -3.20
C ARG A 37 4.65 19.89 -3.01
N ILE A 38 5.13 19.67 -1.78
CA ILE A 38 6.01 18.54 -1.48
C ILE A 38 5.27 17.22 -1.74
N ARG A 39 4.02 17.14 -1.29
CA ARG A 39 3.18 15.95 -1.44
C ARG A 39 2.79 15.68 -2.90
N GLU A 40 2.52 16.71 -3.71
CA GLU A 40 2.26 16.59 -5.16
C GLU A 40 3.47 16.05 -5.95
N ARG A 41 4.69 16.22 -5.44
CA ARG A 41 5.92 15.73 -6.09
C ARG A 41 6.28 14.31 -5.70
N ARG A 42 5.60 13.72 -4.72
CA ARG A 42 5.88 12.34 -4.28
C ARG A 42 5.31 11.35 -5.28
N PRO A 43 6.01 10.22 -5.54
CA PRO A 43 5.43 9.14 -6.32
C PRO A 43 4.14 8.65 -5.64
N THR A 44 3.15 8.29 -6.44
CA THR A 44 1.86 7.79 -5.95
C THR A 44 1.73 6.33 -6.31
N TYR A 45 1.36 5.51 -5.33
CA TYR A 45 1.17 4.07 -5.51
C TYR A 45 -0.19 3.63 -4.95
N ARG A 46 -0.82 2.69 -5.65
CA ARG A 46 -2.10 2.08 -5.30
C ARG A 46 -1.87 0.64 -4.89
N PHE A 47 -2.30 0.27 -3.70
CA PHE A 47 -2.25 -1.11 -3.21
C PHE A 47 -3.65 -1.73 -3.19
N GLY A 48 -3.78 -2.90 -3.80
CA GLY A 48 -4.99 -3.72 -3.75
C GLY A 48 -4.90 -4.72 -2.61
N ILE A 49 -5.90 -4.77 -1.75
CA ILE A 49 -5.90 -5.61 -0.55
C ILE A 49 -7.13 -6.51 -0.60
N LEU A 50 -6.91 -7.79 -0.85
CA LEU A 50 -7.97 -8.80 -0.84
C LEU A 50 -8.10 -9.41 0.55
N LEU A 51 -9.26 -9.20 1.18
CA LEU A 51 -9.60 -9.75 2.49
C LEU A 51 -10.79 -10.69 2.36
N LEU A 52 -10.91 -11.65 3.28
CA LEU A 52 -12.05 -12.56 3.32
C LEU A 52 -13.23 -11.88 4.03
N ALA A 53 -14.46 -12.06 3.54
CA ALA A 53 -15.65 -11.49 4.18
C ALA A 53 -16.12 -12.27 5.44
N THR A 54 -15.19 -12.79 6.26
CA THR A 54 -15.47 -13.36 7.59
C THR A 54 -14.86 -12.52 8.68
N ALA A 55 -15.16 -12.76 9.96
CA ALA A 55 -14.47 -12.10 11.07
C ALA A 55 -14.39 -10.56 10.88
N GLN A 56 -15.53 -9.94 10.53
CA GLN A 56 -15.61 -8.56 10.07
C GLN A 56 -14.91 -7.55 10.99
N ALA A 57 -14.99 -7.75 12.31
CA ALA A 57 -14.30 -6.89 13.28
C ALA A 57 -12.78 -6.95 13.13
N PHE A 58 -12.20 -8.14 12.95
CA PHE A 58 -10.77 -8.32 12.77
C PHE A 58 -10.28 -7.68 11.47
N TYR A 59 -10.93 -7.95 10.34
CA TYR A 59 -10.50 -7.35 9.07
C TYR A 59 -10.75 -5.84 9.00
N ALA A 60 -11.78 -5.32 9.68
CA ALA A 60 -11.94 -3.88 9.82
C ALA A 60 -10.77 -3.26 10.58
N SER A 61 -10.33 -3.87 11.70
CA SER A 61 -9.14 -3.41 12.44
C SER A 61 -7.87 -3.53 11.61
N LEU A 62 -7.69 -4.62 10.85
CA LEU A 62 -6.55 -4.79 9.96
C LEU A 62 -6.53 -3.73 8.85
N ALA A 63 -7.68 -3.48 8.21
CA ALA A 63 -7.81 -2.47 7.17
C ALA A 63 -7.50 -1.07 7.70
N GLN A 64 -7.95 -0.75 8.91
CA GLN A 64 -7.60 0.51 9.57
C GLN A 64 -6.09 0.61 9.81
N ALA A 65 -5.47 -0.43 10.38
CA ALA A 65 -4.04 -0.44 10.63
C ALA A 65 -3.20 -0.28 9.35
N ILE A 66 -3.61 -0.91 8.25
CA ILE A 66 -2.94 -0.76 6.96
C ILE A 66 -3.08 0.68 6.42
N ASN A 67 -4.27 1.28 6.51
CA ASN A 67 -4.47 2.66 6.11
C ASN A 67 -3.64 3.63 6.95
N ASP A 68 -3.55 3.42 8.26
CA ASP A 68 -2.75 4.24 9.16
C ASP A 68 -1.25 4.14 8.81
N ALA A 69 -0.76 2.93 8.54
CA ALA A 69 0.61 2.72 8.09
C ALA A 69 0.89 3.39 6.74
N ALA A 70 -0.05 3.30 5.79
CA ALA A 70 0.06 3.98 4.50
C ALA A 70 0.10 5.51 4.65
N ALA A 71 -0.72 6.07 5.54
CA ALA A 71 -0.77 7.51 5.80
C ALA A 71 0.50 8.04 6.50
N LEU A 72 1.15 7.23 7.33
CA LEU A 72 2.41 7.58 8.00
C LEU A 72 3.63 7.53 7.08
N HIS A 73 3.51 6.92 5.90
CA HIS A 73 4.64 6.79 4.98
C HIS A 73 4.95 8.12 4.27
N ALA A 74 5.99 8.81 4.72
CA ALA A 74 6.37 10.10 4.15
C ALA A 74 7.03 10.01 2.75
N GLY A 75 7.51 8.84 2.33
CA GLY A 75 8.27 8.70 1.07
C GLY A 75 7.42 8.73 -0.21
N ALA A 76 6.13 8.43 -0.11
CA ALA A 76 5.23 8.28 -1.25
C ALA A 76 3.78 8.55 -0.84
N ASN A 77 2.93 8.90 -1.81
CA ASN A 77 1.48 8.94 -1.59
C ASN A 77 0.91 7.54 -1.79
N LEU A 78 0.57 6.87 -0.70
CA LEU A 78 0.04 5.51 -0.74
C LEU A 78 -1.49 5.55 -0.61
N THR A 79 -2.16 4.75 -1.43
CA THR A 79 -3.62 4.53 -1.33
C THR A 79 -3.90 3.05 -1.31
N CYS A 80 -4.90 2.65 -0.52
CA CYS A 80 -5.27 1.26 -0.32
C CYS A 80 -6.72 1.03 -0.75
N GLN A 81 -6.93 0.13 -1.71
CA GLN A 81 -8.24 -0.36 -2.11
C GLN A 81 -8.47 -1.72 -1.45
N PHE A 82 -9.54 -1.83 -0.68
CA PHE A 82 -9.90 -3.06 0.03
C PHE A 82 -11.06 -3.75 -0.67
N GLU A 83 -10.87 -5.01 -1.01
CA GLU A 83 -11.91 -5.88 -1.56
C GLU A 83 -12.19 -7.01 -0.58
N TYR A 84 -13.47 -7.24 -0.29
CA TYR A 84 -13.92 -8.26 0.64
C TYR A 84 -14.62 -9.38 -0.11
N ILE A 85 -13.97 -10.54 -0.19
CA ILE A 85 -14.49 -11.65 -0.97
C ILE A 85 -15.40 -12.56 -0.14
N VAL A 86 -16.65 -12.67 -0.60
CA VAL A 86 -17.67 -13.56 0.00
C VAL A 86 -17.61 -14.95 -0.64
N ASP A 87 -17.50 -15.01 -1.97
CA ASP A 87 -17.36 -16.27 -2.71
C ASP A 87 -15.92 -16.78 -2.65
N ARG A 88 -15.73 -17.86 -1.91
CA ARG A 88 -14.40 -18.46 -1.67
C ARG A 88 -14.04 -19.53 -2.67
N THR A 89 -14.77 -19.67 -3.77
CA THR A 89 -14.31 -20.56 -4.83
C THR A 89 -12.96 -20.07 -5.37
N PRO A 90 -12.01 -20.98 -5.65
CA PRO A 90 -10.68 -20.58 -6.14
C PRO A 90 -10.74 -19.69 -7.38
N SER A 91 -11.70 -19.94 -8.28
CA SER A 91 -11.94 -19.14 -9.48
C SER A 91 -12.38 -17.71 -9.18
N ALA A 92 -13.26 -17.50 -8.20
CA ALA A 92 -13.69 -16.16 -7.80
C ALA A 92 -12.53 -15.36 -7.18
N ILE A 93 -11.73 -16.02 -6.34
CA ILE A 93 -10.54 -15.41 -5.74
C ILE A 93 -9.52 -15.03 -6.81
N VAL A 94 -9.21 -15.93 -7.74
CA VAL A 94 -8.31 -15.65 -8.87
C VAL A 94 -8.80 -14.45 -9.68
N ALA A 95 -10.07 -14.42 -10.06
CA ALA A 95 -10.64 -13.30 -10.83
C ALA A 95 -10.49 -11.97 -10.09
N GLN A 96 -10.73 -11.94 -8.77
CA GLN A 96 -10.59 -10.72 -7.98
C GLN A 96 -9.13 -10.27 -7.86
N ILE A 97 -8.20 -11.21 -7.67
CA ILE A 97 -6.76 -10.93 -7.63
C ILE A 97 -6.30 -10.33 -8.97
N GLU A 98 -6.69 -10.93 -10.09
CA GLU A 98 -6.33 -10.45 -11.43
C GLU A 98 -6.88 -9.04 -11.69
N GLN A 99 -8.12 -8.78 -11.29
CA GLN A 99 -8.71 -7.44 -11.40
C GLN A 99 -7.92 -6.40 -10.59
N LEU A 100 -7.53 -6.73 -9.35
CA LEU A 100 -6.72 -5.84 -8.54
C LEU A 100 -5.32 -5.64 -9.14
N ALA A 101 -4.70 -6.68 -9.69
CA ALA A 101 -3.37 -6.60 -10.31
C ALA A 101 -3.32 -5.64 -11.50
N VAL A 102 -4.42 -5.49 -12.24
CA VAL A 102 -4.53 -4.53 -13.35
C VAL A 102 -4.67 -3.09 -12.85
N GLN A 103 -5.25 -2.89 -11.67
CA GLN A 103 -5.61 -1.56 -11.16
C GLN A 103 -4.62 -0.99 -10.15
N CYS A 104 -3.75 -1.82 -9.59
CA CYS A 104 -2.89 -1.51 -8.46
C CYS A 104 -1.43 -1.81 -8.77
N ASP A 105 -0.53 -1.04 -8.15
CA ASP A 105 0.92 -1.17 -8.27
C ASP A 105 1.49 -2.28 -7.37
N GLY A 106 0.68 -2.83 -6.46
CA GLY A 106 1.05 -3.93 -5.60
C GLY A 106 -0.17 -4.52 -4.88
N LEU A 107 -0.04 -5.76 -4.43
CA LEU A 107 -1.13 -6.50 -3.81
C LEU A 107 -0.77 -7.05 -2.43
N ALA A 108 -1.78 -7.12 -1.58
CA ALA A 108 -1.75 -7.91 -0.35
C ALA A 108 -2.98 -8.83 -0.32
N VAL A 109 -2.79 -10.13 -0.09
CA VAL A 109 -3.85 -11.12 -0.28
C VAL A 109 -3.99 -12.03 0.94
N VAL A 110 -5.21 -12.13 1.46
CA VAL A 110 -5.62 -13.18 2.41
C VAL A 110 -6.44 -14.22 1.65
N SER A 111 -5.95 -15.45 1.59
CA SER A 111 -6.68 -16.59 0.99
C SER A 111 -6.22 -17.91 1.61
N PHE A 112 -6.85 -19.03 1.27
CA PHE A 112 -6.34 -20.36 1.58
C PHE A 112 -5.36 -20.83 0.49
N ALA A 113 -4.50 -21.80 0.83
CA ALA A 113 -3.59 -22.42 -0.11
C ALA A 113 -4.37 -23.22 -1.16
N HIS A 114 -4.16 -22.90 -2.45
CA HIS A 114 -4.78 -23.62 -3.56
C HIS A 114 -3.91 -23.48 -4.82
N PRO A 115 -3.66 -24.57 -5.58
CA PRO A 115 -2.76 -24.53 -6.75
C PRO A 115 -3.10 -23.43 -7.77
N LEU A 116 -4.39 -23.22 -8.06
CA LEU A 116 -4.81 -22.14 -8.98
C LEU A 116 -4.45 -20.75 -8.44
N ILE A 117 -4.66 -20.50 -7.15
CA ILE A 117 -4.40 -19.18 -6.55
C ILE A 117 -2.89 -18.93 -6.56
N ASN A 118 -2.10 -19.92 -6.13
CA ASN A 118 -0.65 -19.81 -6.11
C ASN A 118 -0.07 -19.57 -7.52
N ALA A 119 -0.56 -20.31 -8.52
CA ALA A 119 -0.13 -20.14 -9.90
C ALA A 119 -0.42 -18.72 -10.41
N THR A 120 -1.62 -18.19 -10.13
CA THR A 120 -1.99 -16.81 -10.46
C THR A 120 -1.09 -15.80 -9.75
N LEU A 121 -0.84 -15.97 -8.45
CA LEU A 121 0.03 -15.06 -7.69
C LEU A 121 1.46 -15.06 -8.24
N LYS A 122 1.98 -16.24 -8.60
CA LYS A 122 3.29 -16.37 -9.23
C LYS A 122 3.34 -15.62 -10.56
N GLN A 123 2.34 -15.80 -11.42
CA GLN A 123 2.26 -15.10 -12.71
C GLN A 123 2.21 -13.58 -12.55
N ILE A 124 1.46 -13.08 -11.56
CA ILE A 124 1.37 -11.64 -11.27
C ILE A 124 2.71 -11.08 -10.80
N ARG A 125 3.44 -11.82 -9.96
CA ARG A 125 4.80 -11.44 -9.53
C ARG A 125 5.79 -11.45 -10.70
N GLU A 126 5.73 -12.45 -11.57
CA GLU A 126 6.55 -12.53 -12.78
C GLU A 126 6.24 -11.37 -13.76
N ALA A 127 5.00 -10.89 -13.77
CA ALA A 127 4.59 -9.69 -14.51
C ALA A 127 5.05 -8.36 -13.86
N GLY A 128 5.74 -8.43 -12.72
CA GLY A 128 6.34 -7.27 -12.05
C GLY A 128 5.46 -6.61 -10.99
N VAL A 129 4.27 -7.14 -10.71
CA VAL A 129 3.41 -6.63 -9.64
C VAL A 129 3.76 -7.33 -8.33
N PRO A 130 4.30 -6.64 -7.31
CA PRO A 130 4.65 -7.25 -6.04
C PRO A 130 3.38 -7.73 -5.32
N VAL A 131 3.43 -8.96 -4.78
CA VAL A 131 2.35 -9.55 -3.99
C VAL A 131 2.86 -10.03 -2.64
N VAL A 132 2.19 -9.59 -1.57
CA VAL A 132 2.40 -10.01 -0.18
C VAL A 132 1.25 -10.94 0.25
N ALA A 133 1.58 -12.09 0.82
CA ALA A 133 0.58 -12.95 1.47
C ALA A 133 0.30 -12.44 2.90
N LEU A 134 -0.97 -12.34 3.27
CA LEU A 134 -1.40 -11.92 4.61
C LEU A 134 -2.10 -13.08 5.32
N LEU A 135 -1.68 -13.38 6.55
CA LEU A 135 -2.39 -14.27 7.49
C LEU A 135 -2.72 -15.67 6.93
N SER A 136 -1.99 -16.10 5.91
CA SER A 136 -2.30 -17.29 5.14
C SER A 136 -1.04 -18.00 4.68
N ASP A 137 -1.12 -19.33 4.70
CA ASP A 137 -0.06 -20.24 4.23
C ASP A 137 0.00 -20.30 2.70
N ILE A 138 -0.21 -19.17 2.02
CA ILE A 138 0.03 -19.05 0.58
C ILE A 138 1.54 -18.94 0.40
N HIS A 139 2.22 -20.05 0.66
CA HIS A 139 3.67 -20.17 0.64
C HIS A 139 3.99 -21.33 -0.28
N GLU A 140 4.39 -21.04 -1.52
CA GLU A 140 5.06 -22.05 -2.34
C GLU A 140 6.57 -22.08 -2.04
N HIS A 141 7.16 -20.96 -1.60
CA HIS A 141 8.59 -20.85 -1.32
C HIS A 141 8.83 -19.97 -0.09
N ALA A 142 9.74 -20.41 0.80
CA ALA A 142 10.06 -19.76 2.08
C ALA A 142 10.69 -18.34 1.97
N ALA A 143 10.82 -17.78 0.77
CA ALA A 143 11.43 -16.48 0.51
C ALA A 143 10.42 -15.41 0.05
N GLU A 144 9.12 -15.70 0.05
CA GLU A 144 8.09 -14.77 -0.38
C GLU A 144 7.66 -13.81 0.75
N PRO A 145 7.35 -12.54 0.45
CA PRO A 145 6.87 -11.60 1.47
C PRO A 145 5.58 -12.09 2.15
N TYR A 146 5.63 -12.17 3.48
CA TYR A 146 4.52 -12.62 4.32
C TYR A 146 4.33 -11.71 5.53
N VAL A 147 3.07 -11.50 5.93
CA VAL A 147 2.72 -10.88 7.21
C VAL A 147 1.64 -11.72 7.88
N GLY A 148 1.98 -12.34 9.01
CA GLY A 148 1.02 -13.06 9.85
C GLY A 148 1.65 -13.62 11.13
N GLN A 149 0.84 -14.30 11.94
CA GLN A 149 1.35 -15.04 13.09
C GLN A 149 1.87 -16.40 12.63
N ASP A 150 2.94 -16.88 13.26
CA ASP A 150 3.41 -18.26 13.08
C ASP A 150 2.34 -19.20 13.64
N ASN A 151 1.57 -19.82 12.74
CA ASN A 151 0.46 -20.71 13.09
C ASN A 151 0.91 -22.18 13.21
N HIS A 152 2.21 -22.45 13.15
CA HIS A 152 2.76 -23.76 13.46
C HIS A 152 2.97 -23.90 14.98
N VAL A 153 2.04 -24.59 15.65
CA VAL A 153 2.25 -25.18 16.99
C VAL A 153 2.60 -26.65 16.82
#